data_AF-A0A1F9S762-F1
#
_entry.id   AF-A0A1F9S762-F1
#
_cell.length_a   1.000
_cell.length_b   1.000
_cell.length_c   1.000
_cell.angle_alpha   90.00
_cell.angle_beta   90.00
_cell.angle_gamma   90.00
#
_symmetry.space_group_name_H-M   'P 1'
#
loop_
_entity.id
_entity.type
_entity.pdbx_description
1 polymer ?
#
loop_
_entity_poly.entity_id
_entity_poly.type
_entity_poly.pdbx_seq_one_letter_code
_entity_poly.pdbx_strand_id
1 'polypeptide(L)'
;MKTLALAAAVIFSVSAVNAAELANISASDAKASKIELPAPVLETQGQKCGYVAGELTKLHLYASANRSQLISHAKTEAEFKEFVAMWTPILEKFGMKVVSTEYKLELGILKYESPDGKVVRMFLAEGMNYDALSAEAMKKEQHMLIEALEKSGLTPVASFMIKHEAFRPTFNVYYLTQANENPDHEVQLRQLKGDEIDFDLLTGAVTLVEKDASFSMVYIGKLLGFKGKLAADEAGIAAKLADYKKFLAENKKEFIAAKTTKLDEPFVVGETTYRYYVAIYFFQ
;
A
#
# COMPACT_ATOMS: atom_id res chain seq x y z
N MET A 1 -44.69 13.57 -53.96
CA MET A 1 -43.55 14.13 -53.23
C MET A 1 -42.96 13.03 -52.35
N LYS A 2 -41.63 12.90 -52.41
CA LYS A 2 -40.71 11.87 -51.88
C LYS A 2 -41.21 11.15 -50.60
N THR A 3 -41.66 9.88 -50.66
CA THR A 3 -40.91 8.60 -50.49
C THR A 3 -40.08 8.53 -49.21
N LEU A 4 -40.11 7.51 -48.34
CA LEU A 4 -40.75 6.18 -48.21
C LEU A 4 -40.41 5.78 -46.73
N ALA A 5 -41.36 5.36 -45.88
CA ALA A 5 -41.74 3.95 -45.62
C ALA A 5 -40.63 3.12 -44.95
N LEU A 6 -40.85 2.19 -44.02
CA LEU A 6 -42.03 1.58 -43.40
C LEU A 6 -41.51 0.68 -42.25
N ALA A 7 -42.37 0.44 -41.26
CA ALA A 7 -42.62 -0.82 -40.53
C ALA A 7 -41.42 -1.60 -39.90
N ALA A 8 -41.37 -1.85 -38.59
CA ALA A 8 -42.24 -2.72 -37.78
C ALA A 8 -42.22 -4.19 -38.29
N ALA A 9 -41.95 -5.24 -37.52
CA ALA A 9 -41.85 -5.45 -36.07
C ALA A 9 -41.35 -6.89 -35.79
N VAL A 10 -41.24 -7.23 -34.49
CA VAL A 10 -41.22 -8.58 -33.88
C VAL A 10 -39.86 -9.29 -33.88
N ILE A 11 -39.05 -9.19 -32.80
CA ILE A 11 -39.11 -9.91 -31.51
C ILE A 11 -38.48 -11.33 -31.56
N PHE A 12 -37.49 -11.53 -30.68
CA PHE A 12 -36.83 -12.74 -30.18
C PHE A 12 -36.12 -13.69 -31.17
N SER A 13 -34.78 -13.65 -31.15
CA SER A 13 -33.90 -14.84 -31.17
C SER A 13 -32.49 -14.47 -30.71
N VAL A 14 -31.99 -15.19 -29.72
CA VAL A 14 -30.64 -15.12 -29.17
C VAL A 14 -29.72 -15.99 -30.04
N SER A 15 -28.45 -15.58 -30.17
CA SER A 15 -27.26 -16.42 -30.42
C SER A 15 -26.65 -16.46 -31.83
N ALA A 16 -25.31 -16.34 -31.81
CA ALA A 16 -24.30 -16.89 -32.72
C ALA A 16 -24.03 -16.15 -34.05
N VAL A 17 -22.94 -15.37 -34.14
CA VAL A 17 -21.55 -15.79 -34.49
C VAL A 17 -21.33 -15.80 -36.00
N ASN A 18 -20.44 -14.91 -36.46
CA ASN A 18 -19.23 -15.24 -37.23
C ASN A 18 -18.36 -13.97 -37.22
N ALA A 19 -17.23 -13.92 -36.49
CA ALA A 19 -16.01 -14.70 -36.75
C ALA A 19 -15.47 -14.45 -38.16
N ALA A 20 -15.01 -13.22 -38.42
CA ALA A 20 -14.26 -12.89 -39.64
C ALA A 20 -13.39 -11.62 -39.51
N GLU A 21 -12.79 -11.31 -38.35
CA GLU A 21 -11.76 -10.22 -38.28
C GLU A 21 -10.61 -10.51 -37.29
N LEU A 22 -10.21 -11.77 -37.12
CA LEU A 22 -8.99 -12.14 -36.38
C LEU A 22 -8.19 -13.22 -37.11
N ALA A 23 -8.06 -13.07 -38.42
CA ALA A 23 -7.08 -13.81 -39.21
C ALA A 23 -6.08 -12.80 -39.76
N ASN A 24 -4.98 -12.57 -39.03
CA ASN A 24 -3.64 -12.18 -39.52
C ASN A 24 -2.82 -11.49 -38.42
N ILE A 25 -2.54 -12.20 -37.32
CA ILE A 25 -1.34 -11.90 -36.53
C ILE A 25 -0.49 -13.15 -36.60
N SER A 26 0.58 -13.09 -37.38
CA SER A 26 1.51 -14.19 -37.57
C SER A 26 2.60 -14.16 -36.50
N ALA A 27 3.22 -15.30 -36.22
CA ALA A 27 4.36 -15.39 -35.29
C ALA A 27 5.58 -14.53 -35.70
N SER A 28 5.62 -14.05 -36.95
CA SER A 28 6.58 -13.05 -37.43
C SER A 28 6.30 -11.64 -36.91
N ASP A 29 5.04 -11.27 -36.68
CA ASP A 29 4.65 -9.94 -36.19
C ASP A 29 5.03 -9.75 -34.72
N ALA A 30 5.03 -10.85 -33.95
CA ALA A 30 5.50 -10.88 -32.56
C ALA A 30 7.03 -10.76 -32.43
N LYS A 31 7.81 -11.02 -33.49
CA LYS A 31 9.28 -10.85 -33.51
C LYS A 31 9.72 -9.46 -33.97
N ALA A 32 8.84 -8.68 -34.60
CA ALA A 32 9.15 -7.34 -35.09
C ALA A 32 8.82 -6.22 -34.08
N SER A 33 8.04 -6.51 -33.04
CA SER A 33 7.88 -5.60 -31.90
C SER A 33 9.14 -5.65 -31.04
N LYS A 34 10.12 -4.81 -31.36
CA LYS A 34 11.07 -4.34 -30.35
C LYS A 34 10.26 -3.60 -29.29
N ILE A 35 9.87 -4.33 -28.26
CA ILE A 35 9.39 -3.74 -27.01
C ILE A 35 10.59 -2.97 -26.47
N GLU A 36 10.59 -1.65 -26.65
CA GLU A 36 11.36 -0.77 -25.79
C GLU A 36 10.74 -0.89 -24.41
N LEU A 37 11.27 -1.85 -23.63
CA LEU A 37 11.13 -1.82 -22.18
C LEU A 37 11.61 -0.42 -21.74
N PRO A 38 10.87 0.32 -20.90
CA PRO A 38 11.39 1.55 -20.34
C PRO A 38 12.72 1.21 -19.67
N ALA A 39 13.81 1.73 -20.26
CA ALA A 39 15.14 1.47 -19.75
C ALA A 39 15.20 1.97 -18.30
N PRO A 40 15.76 1.19 -17.36
CA PRO A 40 15.98 1.67 -16.01
C PRO A 40 16.87 2.93 -16.11
N VAL A 41 16.28 4.09 -15.78
CA VAL A 41 17.03 5.33 -15.66
C VAL A 41 17.87 5.21 -14.40
N LEU A 42 19.15 4.90 -14.56
CA LEU A 42 20.14 4.93 -13.50
C LEU A 42 20.49 6.39 -13.19
N GLU A 43 19.75 7.04 -12.30
CA GLU A 43 20.23 8.25 -11.64
C GLU A 43 21.15 7.86 -10.48
N THR A 44 22.42 8.24 -10.60
CA THR A 44 23.47 8.02 -9.59
C THR A 44 23.69 9.29 -8.80
N GLN A 45 23.52 9.21 -7.48
CA GLN A 45 24.53 9.51 -6.44
C GLN A 45 23.85 9.43 -5.07
N GLY A 46 24.12 8.35 -4.32
CA GLY A 46 23.78 8.24 -2.89
C GLY A 46 23.11 6.93 -2.43
N GLN A 47 22.53 6.14 -3.33
CA GLN A 47 21.78 4.94 -2.95
C GLN A 47 22.69 3.75 -2.65
N LYS A 48 22.60 3.22 -1.42
CA LYS A 48 23.32 1.99 -1.04
C LYS A 48 22.65 0.75 -1.62
N CYS A 49 21.34 0.75 -1.84
CA CYS A 49 20.58 -0.34 -2.44
C CYS A 49 20.15 0.03 -3.87
N GLY A 50 20.61 -0.73 -4.87
CA GLY A 50 20.20 -0.54 -6.26
C GLY A 50 18.78 -1.03 -6.52
N TYR A 51 17.76 -0.42 -5.93
CA TYR A 51 16.36 -0.74 -6.20
C TYR A 51 15.97 -0.40 -7.65
N VAL A 52 14.84 -0.93 -8.11
CA VAL A 52 14.31 -0.65 -9.46
C VAL A 52 13.31 0.50 -9.39
N ALA A 53 13.62 1.61 -10.06
CA ALA A 53 12.76 2.79 -10.12
C ALA A 53 12.04 2.89 -11.47
N GLY A 54 10.88 3.54 -11.51
CA GLY A 54 10.21 3.86 -12.77
C GLY A 54 8.84 4.49 -12.62
N GLU A 55 8.08 4.45 -13.71
CA GLU A 55 6.68 4.90 -13.75
C GLU A 55 5.76 3.73 -14.12
N LEU A 56 4.63 3.63 -13.44
CA LEU A 56 3.55 2.70 -13.72
C LEU A 56 2.38 3.47 -14.34
N THR A 57 2.17 3.25 -15.64
CA THR A 57 1.03 3.78 -16.40
C THR A 57 -0.02 2.72 -16.70
N LYS A 58 0.30 1.44 -16.48
CA LYS A 58 -0.57 0.28 -16.71
C LYS A 58 -0.90 -0.37 -15.38
N LEU A 59 -2.19 -0.46 -15.05
CA LEU A 59 -2.63 -0.96 -13.74
C LEU A 59 -2.24 -2.42 -13.48
N HIS A 60 -2.20 -3.27 -14.51
CA HIS A 60 -1.80 -4.67 -14.36
C HIS A 60 -0.33 -4.87 -13.98
N LEU A 61 0.50 -3.83 -14.03
CA LEU A 61 1.89 -3.89 -13.57
C LEU A 61 2.02 -3.58 -12.06
N TYR A 62 1.00 -2.99 -11.45
CA TYR A 62 0.93 -2.76 -10.01
C TYR A 62 0.79 -4.11 -9.27
N ALA A 63 1.72 -4.39 -8.37
CA ALA A 63 1.68 -5.58 -7.53
C ALA A 63 1.13 -5.24 -6.14
N SER A 64 0.11 -5.95 -5.67
CA SER A 64 -0.18 -6.10 -4.25
C SER A 64 0.76 -7.14 -3.64
N ALA A 65 1.46 -6.78 -2.57
CA ALA A 65 2.45 -7.65 -1.95
C ALA A 65 1.85 -8.42 -0.76
N ASN A 66 1.98 -9.75 -0.77
CA ASN A 66 1.62 -10.64 0.33
C ASN A 66 2.83 -11.58 0.60
N ARG A 67 2.86 -12.27 1.76
CA ARG A 67 4.01 -12.99 2.33
C ARG A 67 4.91 -13.65 1.29
N SER A 68 4.39 -14.47 0.39
CA SER A 68 5.23 -15.13 -0.63
C SER A 68 4.62 -15.03 -2.02
N GLN A 69 3.87 -13.96 -2.27
CA GLN A 69 3.19 -13.76 -3.54
C GLN A 69 3.00 -12.27 -3.87
N LEU A 70 3.15 -11.96 -5.15
CA LEU A 70 2.73 -10.70 -5.74
C LEU A 70 1.44 -10.93 -6.52
N ILE A 71 0.45 -10.07 -6.30
CA ILE A 71 -0.88 -10.20 -6.87
C ILE A 71 -1.13 -9.00 -7.77
N SER A 72 -1.64 -9.24 -8.98
CA SER A 72 -2.04 -8.20 -9.93
C SER A 72 -3.45 -8.44 -10.44
N HIS A 73 -4.11 -7.35 -10.84
CA HIS A 73 -5.34 -7.39 -11.61
C HIS A 73 -5.00 -7.18 -13.10
N ALA A 74 -5.20 -8.20 -13.92
CA ALA A 74 -4.93 -8.19 -15.36
C ALA A 74 -6.16 -8.67 -16.10
N LYS A 75 -6.66 -7.92 -17.08
CA LYS A 75 -7.86 -8.27 -17.86
C LYS A 75 -7.60 -9.43 -18.82
N THR A 76 -6.34 -9.61 -19.21
CA THR A 76 -5.93 -10.66 -20.16
C THR A 76 -4.70 -11.42 -19.68
N GLU A 77 -4.53 -12.63 -20.21
CA GLU A 77 -3.32 -13.42 -19.94
C GLU A 77 -2.05 -12.72 -20.48
N ALA A 78 -2.18 -11.92 -21.56
CA ALA A 78 -1.08 -11.14 -22.10
C ALA A 78 -0.63 -10.04 -21.12
N GLU A 79 -1.57 -9.32 -20.51
CA GLU A 79 -1.28 -8.35 -19.45
C GLU A 79 -0.61 -9.02 -18.25
N PHE A 80 -1.07 -10.20 -17.85
CA PHE A 80 -0.41 -10.95 -16.77
C PHE A 80 1.02 -11.40 -17.15
N LYS A 81 1.26 -11.77 -18.41
CA LYS A 81 2.62 -12.07 -18.89
C LYS A 81 3.53 -10.83 -18.82
N GLU A 82 3.02 -9.63 -19.11
CA GLU A 82 3.79 -8.39 -18.91
C GLU A 82 4.14 -8.19 -17.43
N PHE A 83 3.19 -8.43 -16.52
CA PHE A 83 3.43 -8.37 -15.08
C PHE A 83 4.53 -9.34 -14.64
N VAL A 84 4.46 -10.61 -15.06
CA VAL A 84 5.46 -11.62 -14.73
C VAL A 84 6.84 -11.24 -15.30
N ALA A 85 6.89 -10.77 -16.55
CA ALA A 85 8.12 -10.35 -17.20
C ALA A 85 8.79 -9.15 -16.50
N MET A 86 7.99 -8.24 -15.94
CA MET A 86 8.51 -7.11 -15.15
C MET A 86 9.02 -7.57 -13.78
N TRP A 87 8.22 -8.35 -13.05
CA TRP A 87 8.51 -8.65 -11.64
C TRP A 87 9.53 -9.75 -11.41
N THR A 88 9.63 -10.72 -12.32
CA THR A 88 10.62 -11.81 -12.22
C THR A 88 12.06 -11.29 -12.09
N PRO A 89 12.59 -10.46 -13.00
CA PRO A 89 13.96 -9.95 -12.90
C PRO A 89 14.17 -9.01 -11.69
N ILE A 90 13.12 -8.30 -11.25
CA ILE A 90 13.18 -7.50 -10.03
C ILE A 90 13.42 -8.42 -8.83
N LEU A 91 12.62 -9.48 -8.68
CA LEU A 91 12.75 -10.44 -7.58
C LEU A 91 14.11 -11.16 -7.60
N GLU A 92 14.56 -11.61 -8.77
CA GLU A 92 15.85 -12.30 -8.94
C GLU A 92 17.05 -11.42 -8.55
N LYS A 93 17.00 -10.12 -8.85
CA LYS A 93 18.02 -9.14 -8.42
C LYS A 93 18.22 -9.11 -6.91
N PHE A 94 17.16 -9.40 -6.15
CA PHE A 94 17.18 -9.44 -4.69
C PHE A 94 17.26 -10.86 -4.12
N GLY A 95 17.70 -11.83 -4.94
CA GLY A 95 17.94 -13.21 -4.52
C GLY A 95 16.66 -14.03 -4.28
N MET A 96 15.50 -13.52 -4.71
CA MET A 96 14.25 -14.26 -4.65
C MET A 96 14.06 -15.12 -5.89
N LYS A 97 13.46 -16.30 -5.72
CA LYS A 97 13.19 -17.24 -6.80
C LYS A 97 11.70 -17.32 -7.06
N VAL A 98 11.28 -17.06 -8.30
CA VAL A 98 9.89 -17.30 -8.71
C VAL A 98 9.65 -18.81 -8.79
N VAL A 99 8.59 -19.29 -8.15
CA VAL A 99 8.28 -20.73 -8.06
C VAL A 99 7.09 -21.13 -8.91
N SER A 100 6.08 -20.26 -9.02
CA SER A 100 4.93 -20.50 -9.88
C SER A 100 4.18 -19.21 -10.20
N THR A 101 3.37 -19.28 -11.25
CA THR A 101 2.46 -18.21 -11.66
C THR A 101 1.08 -18.80 -11.91
N GLU A 102 0.03 -18.12 -11.44
CA GLU A 102 -1.37 -18.53 -11.62
C GLU A 102 -2.15 -17.35 -12.18
N TYR A 103 -3.01 -17.59 -13.17
CA TYR A 103 -3.91 -16.58 -13.73
C TYR A 103 -5.32 -17.14 -13.87
N LYS A 104 -6.29 -16.50 -13.23
CA LYS A 104 -7.70 -16.92 -13.27
C LYS A 104 -8.61 -15.75 -12.90
N LEU A 105 -9.69 -15.55 -13.66
CA LEU A 105 -10.72 -14.53 -13.37
C LEU A 105 -10.11 -13.14 -13.16
N GLU A 106 -9.26 -12.71 -14.10
CA GLU A 106 -8.54 -11.42 -14.08
C GLU A 106 -7.56 -11.21 -12.90
N LEU A 107 -7.37 -12.25 -12.08
CA LEU A 107 -6.42 -12.26 -10.98
C LEU A 107 -5.14 -12.99 -11.40
N GLY A 108 -4.02 -12.28 -11.38
CA GLY A 108 -2.68 -12.82 -11.56
C GLY A 108 -1.96 -12.98 -10.22
N ILE A 109 -1.32 -14.12 -9.99
CA ILE A 109 -0.53 -14.42 -8.80
C ILE A 109 0.84 -14.90 -9.24
N LEU A 110 1.90 -14.24 -8.78
CA LEU A 110 3.30 -14.66 -8.92
C LEU A 110 3.81 -15.06 -7.54
N LYS A 111 4.09 -16.35 -7.34
CA LYS A 111 4.63 -16.89 -6.09
C LYS A 111 6.16 -16.93 -6.14
N TYR A 112 6.79 -16.59 -5.02
CA TYR A 112 8.24 -16.57 -4.91
C TYR A 112 8.71 -17.13 -3.56
N GLU A 113 9.96 -17.53 -3.52
CA GLU A 113 10.68 -17.96 -2.32
C GLU A 113 11.89 -17.04 -2.08
N SER A 114 12.22 -16.84 -0.81
CA SER A 114 13.43 -16.14 -0.38
C SER A 114 14.32 -17.11 0.41
N PRO A 115 15.64 -17.07 0.19
CA PRO A 115 16.58 -17.94 0.90
C PRO A 115 16.66 -17.65 2.40
N ASP A 116 16.37 -16.43 2.84
CA ASP A 116 16.44 -15.97 4.22
C ASP A 116 15.06 -15.73 4.87
N GLY A 117 13.99 -16.17 4.21
CA GLY A 117 12.61 -16.02 4.69
C GLY A 117 12.10 -14.57 4.69
N LYS A 118 12.77 -13.68 3.95
CA LYS A 118 12.31 -12.31 3.71
C LYS A 118 11.17 -12.28 2.71
N VAL A 119 10.35 -11.24 2.85
CA VAL A 119 9.13 -11.08 2.07
C VAL A 119 9.00 -9.66 1.57
N VAL A 120 8.44 -9.51 0.37
CA VAL A 120 8.12 -8.21 -0.19
C VAL A 120 6.91 -7.64 0.56
N ARG A 121 7.05 -6.40 1.00
CA ARG A 121 5.97 -5.53 1.45
C ARG A 121 5.90 -4.32 0.55
N MET A 122 4.73 -3.69 0.53
CA MET A 122 4.48 -2.47 -0.21
C MET A 122 3.95 -1.41 0.73
N PHE A 123 4.43 -0.19 0.54
CA PHE A 123 3.80 1.02 1.05
C PHE A 123 3.27 1.84 -0.13
N LEU A 124 1.99 2.22 -0.10
CA LEU A 124 1.34 3.08 -1.08
C LEU A 124 1.12 4.46 -0.46
N ALA A 125 1.66 5.51 -1.07
CA ALA A 125 1.61 6.87 -0.54
C ALA A 125 0.25 7.55 -0.68
N GLU A 126 -0.80 6.86 -1.16
CA GLU A 126 -2.13 7.43 -1.32
C GLU A 126 -2.67 8.10 -0.05
N GLY A 127 -2.23 7.65 1.13
CA GLY A 127 -2.61 8.27 2.39
C GLY A 127 -1.78 9.49 2.82
N MET A 128 -0.63 9.79 2.23
CA MET A 128 0.25 10.89 2.67
C MET A 128 -0.24 12.26 2.20
N ASN A 129 0.15 13.32 2.91
CA ASN A 129 -0.12 14.72 2.61
C ASN A 129 1.07 15.34 1.85
N TYR A 130 1.07 15.18 0.53
CA TYR A 130 2.01 15.84 -0.37
C TYR A 130 1.28 16.51 -1.53
N ASP A 131 1.97 17.41 -2.24
CA ASP A 131 1.48 17.97 -3.50
C ASP A 131 1.55 16.91 -4.60
N ALA A 132 0.44 16.22 -4.83
CA ALA A 132 0.30 15.21 -5.86
C ALA A 132 0.39 15.76 -7.29
N LEU A 133 0.24 17.08 -7.49
CA LEU A 133 0.38 17.69 -8.81
C LEU A 133 1.84 18.03 -9.13
N SER A 134 2.72 18.02 -8.12
CA SER A 134 4.16 18.23 -8.30
C SER A 134 4.91 16.90 -8.35
N ALA A 135 5.45 16.55 -9.52
CA ALA A 135 6.30 15.38 -9.69
C ALA A 135 7.56 15.45 -8.82
N GLU A 136 8.09 16.65 -8.59
CA GLU A 136 9.25 16.88 -7.73
C GLU A 136 8.93 16.62 -6.26
N ALA A 137 7.77 17.10 -5.78
CA ALA A 137 7.30 16.83 -4.42
C ALA A 137 7.12 15.32 -4.18
N MET A 138 6.44 14.63 -5.10
CA MET A 138 6.28 13.18 -5.02
C MET A 138 7.61 12.42 -5.03
N LYS A 139 8.57 12.80 -5.89
CA LYS A 139 9.90 12.20 -5.92
C LYS A 139 10.64 12.41 -4.60
N LYS A 140 10.54 13.61 -4.02
CA LYS A 140 11.14 13.94 -2.73
C LYS A 140 10.57 13.05 -1.63
N GLU A 141 9.26 12.89 -1.56
CA GLU A 141 8.64 12.01 -0.55
C GLU A 141 9.01 10.54 -0.77
N GLN A 142 8.96 10.04 -2.01
CA GLN A 142 9.38 8.68 -2.31
C GLN A 142 10.84 8.44 -1.89
N HIS A 143 11.74 9.37 -2.19
CA HIS A 143 13.13 9.28 -1.81
C HIS A 143 13.32 9.27 -0.28
N MET A 144 12.59 10.12 0.43
CA MET A 144 12.61 10.17 1.89
C MET A 144 12.21 8.82 2.52
N LEU A 145 11.15 8.17 2.00
CA LEU A 145 10.76 6.83 2.46
C LEU A 145 11.84 5.78 2.20
N ILE A 146 12.46 5.82 1.02
CA ILE A 146 13.53 4.89 0.63
C ILE A 146 14.75 5.05 1.53
N GLU A 147 15.20 6.29 1.77
CA GLU A 147 16.31 6.54 2.68
C GLU A 147 16.00 6.05 4.09
N ALA A 148 14.77 6.24 4.58
CA ALA A 148 14.36 5.77 5.90
C ALA A 148 14.40 4.24 6.01
N LEU A 149 13.96 3.53 4.96
CA LEU A 149 14.08 2.08 4.87
C LEU A 149 15.55 1.64 4.95
N GLU A 150 16.43 2.23 4.14
CA GLU A 150 17.86 1.90 4.13
C GLU A 150 18.52 2.17 5.49
N LYS A 151 18.24 3.33 6.11
CA LYS A 151 18.73 3.71 7.44
C LYS A 151 18.24 2.74 8.53
N SER A 152 17.07 2.14 8.34
CA SER A 152 16.48 1.14 9.25
C SER A 152 16.91 -0.29 8.95
N GLY A 153 17.83 -0.50 7.99
CA GLY A 153 18.32 -1.83 7.59
C GLY A 153 17.32 -2.66 6.78
N LEU A 154 16.22 -2.06 6.31
CA LEU A 154 15.30 -2.67 5.37
C LEU A 154 15.83 -2.47 3.95
N THR A 155 15.55 -3.42 3.05
CA THR A 155 16.07 -3.38 1.68
C THR A 155 14.98 -2.93 0.71
N PRO A 156 15.03 -1.70 0.15
CA PRO A 156 14.17 -1.32 -0.96
C PRO A 156 14.40 -2.22 -2.17
N VAL A 157 13.31 -2.69 -2.77
CA VAL A 157 13.31 -3.59 -3.94
C VAL A 157 12.97 -2.81 -5.20
N ALA A 158 11.88 -2.04 -5.14
CA ALA A 158 11.41 -1.25 -6.26
C ALA A 158 10.62 -0.04 -5.77
N SER A 159 10.53 1.00 -6.57
CA SER A 159 9.68 2.15 -6.31
C SER A 159 9.13 2.69 -7.61
N PHE A 160 7.83 2.98 -7.65
CA PHE A 160 7.22 3.49 -8.87
C PHE A 160 6.35 4.69 -8.60
N MET A 161 6.46 5.67 -9.48
CA MET A 161 5.47 6.72 -9.64
C MET A 161 4.26 6.12 -10.35
N ILE A 162 3.05 6.32 -9.82
CA ILE A 162 1.82 5.78 -10.38
C ILE A 162 1.07 6.90 -11.09
N LYS A 163 0.93 6.76 -12.41
CA LYS A 163 0.21 7.68 -13.29
C LYS A 163 -0.90 6.90 -14.01
N HIS A 164 -2.01 6.72 -13.32
CA HIS A 164 -3.17 6.01 -13.85
C HIS A 164 -4.44 6.69 -13.34
N GLU A 165 -5.48 6.78 -14.18
CA GLU A 165 -6.74 7.50 -13.85
C GLU A 165 -7.47 6.96 -12.62
N ALA A 166 -7.24 5.69 -12.28
CA ALA A 166 -7.82 5.05 -11.09
C ALA A 166 -7.25 5.59 -9.76
N PHE A 167 -6.14 6.32 -9.79
CA PHE A 167 -5.51 6.90 -8.61
C PHE A 167 -5.35 8.40 -8.77
N ARG A 168 -5.42 9.14 -7.66
CA ARG A 168 -4.70 10.42 -7.62
C ARG A 168 -3.22 10.15 -7.90
N PRO A 169 -2.47 11.05 -8.58
CA PRO A 169 -1.04 10.86 -8.75
C PRO A 169 -0.37 10.49 -7.42
N THR A 170 0.32 9.36 -7.42
CA THR A 170 0.85 8.76 -6.20
C THR A 170 2.09 7.95 -6.52
N PHE A 171 2.65 7.29 -5.53
CA PHE A 171 3.79 6.41 -5.69
C PHE A 171 3.72 5.27 -4.69
N ASN A 172 4.47 4.22 -4.98
CA ASN A 172 4.69 3.12 -4.04
C ASN A 172 6.17 2.87 -3.82
N VAL A 173 6.46 2.17 -2.72
CA VAL A 173 7.77 1.61 -2.41
C VAL A 173 7.57 0.15 -2.01
N TYR A 174 8.29 -0.73 -2.67
CA TYR A 174 8.41 -2.14 -2.36
C TYR A 174 9.73 -2.38 -1.65
N TYR A 175 9.70 -3.18 -0.59
CA TYR A 175 10.87 -3.43 0.23
C TYR A 175 10.78 -4.80 0.90
N LEU A 176 11.93 -5.30 1.37
CA LEU A 176 12.04 -6.56 2.08
C LEU A 176 11.88 -6.35 3.58
N THR A 177 11.08 -7.20 4.21
CA THR A 177 11.03 -7.35 5.66
C THR A 177 11.20 -8.83 6.04
N GLN A 178 11.50 -9.08 7.32
CA GLN A 178 11.45 -10.42 7.87
C GLN A 178 9.99 -10.83 8.07
N ALA A 179 9.58 -11.95 7.48
CA ALA A 179 8.23 -12.45 7.66
C ALA A 179 7.93 -12.76 9.13
N ASN A 180 6.73 -12.42 9.56
CA ASN A 180 6.12 -12.92 10.78
C ASN A 180 4.85 -13.71 10.42
N GLU A 181 4.37 -14.53 11.35
CA GLU A 181 3.06 -15.17 11.21
C GLU A 181 1.94 -14.13 11.24
N ASN A 182 2.06 -13.12 12.10
CA ASN A 182 1.18 -11.96 12.12
C ASN A 182 1.87 -10.75 11.45
N PRO A 183 1.41 -10.29 10.28
CA PRO A 183 1.95 -9.10 9.62
C PRO A 183 1.95 -7.85 10.50
N ASP A 184 1.08 -7.76 11.51
CA ASP A 184 1.03 -6.62 12.43
C ASP A 184 2.26 -6.56 13.34
N HIS A 185 2.89 -7.71 13.61
CA HIS A 185 4.09 -7.80 14.42
C HIS A 185 5.38 -7.62 13.61
N GLU A 186 5.28 -7.50 12.28
CA GLU A 186 6.45 -7.24 11.42
C GLU A 186 6.86 -5.77 11.50
N VAL A 187 8.18 -5.52 11.49
CA VAL A 187 8.74 -4.19 11.31
C VAL A 187 8.58 -3.80 9.85
N GLN A 188 7.69 -2.85 9.59
CA GLN A 188 7.31 -2.40 8.26
C GLN A 188 7.21 -0.87 8.22
N LEU A 189 7.36 -0.30 7.03
CA LEU A 189 6.93 1.07 6.74
C LEU A 189 5.40 1.13 6.74
N ARG A 190 4.85 2.00 7.58
CA ARG A 190 3.41 2.11 7.88
C ARG A 190 3.01 3.57 8.00
N GLN A 191 1.71 3.81 7.91
CA GLN A 191 1.10 5.10 8.21
C GLN A 191 0.10 4.94 9.34
N LEU A 192 0.18 5.81 10.36
CA LEU A 192 -0.87 5.97 11.36
C LEU A 192 -1.64 7.23 11.01
N LYS A 193 -2.96 7.09 10.87
CA LYS A 193 -3.91 8.20 10.79
C LYS A 193 -4.88 8.12 11.95
N GLY A 194 -5.18 9.25 12.56
CA GLY A 194 -6.12 9.32 13.67
C GLY A 194 -6.64 10.73 13.87
N ASP A 195 -6.95 11.06 15.12
CA ASP A 195 -7.08 12.44 15.56
C ASP A 195 -5.68 13.04 15.76
N GLU A 196 -5.52 14.08 16.58
CA GLU A 196 -4.21 14.59 16.95
C GLU A 196 -3.32 13.49 17.56
N ILE A 197 -2.16 13.25 16.93
CA ILE A 197 -1.20 12.23 17.35
C ILE A 197 -0.18 12.87 18.31
N ASP A 198 -0.05 12.30 19.51
CA ASP A 198 1.02 12.63 20.44
C ASP A 198 2.36 12.01 19.99
N PHE A 199 3.01 12.61 18.99
CA PHE A 199 4.25 12.08 18.39
C PHE A 199 5.36 11.81 19.41
N ASP A 200 5.46 12.64 20.45
CA ASP A 200 6.50 12.52 21.46
C ASP A 200 6.33 11.24 22.29
N LEU A 201 5.11 10.74 22.45
CA LEU A 201 4.84 9.48 23.13
C LEU A 201 5.21 8.25 22.30
N LEU A 202 5.32 8.42 20.98
CA LEU A 202 5.69 7.36 20.04
C LEU A 202 7.19 7.36 19.72
N THR A 203 7.90 8.42 20.11
CA THR A 203 9.33 8.56 19.89
C THR A 203 10.08 7.49 20.68
N GLY A 204 10.87 6.66 19.99
CA GLY A 204 11.61 5.54 20.57
C GLY A 204 10.86 4.21 20.56
N ALA A 205 9.52 4.20 20.45
CA ALA A 205 8.75 2.98 20.23
C ALA A 205 8.79 2.54 18.76
N VAL A 206 8.79 3.51 17.84
CA VAL A 206 8.93 3.30 16.40
C VAL A 206 9.98 4.25 15.83
N THR A 207 10.49 3.91 14.64
CA THR A 207 11.32 4.86 13.87
C THR A 207 10.40 5.80 13.13
N LEU A 208 10.28 7.03 13.61
CA LEU A 208 9.49 8.06 12.94
C LEU A 208 10.18 8.44 11.62
N VAL A 209 9.44 8.36 10.53
CA VAL A 209 9.91 8.72 9.17
C VAL A 209 9.46 10.13 8.83
N GLU A 210 8.18 10.43 9.03
CA GLU A 210 7.62 11.74 8.75
C GLU A 210 6.44 12.09 9.67
N LYS A 211 6.39 13.34 10.14
CA LYS A 211 5.19 13.96 10.75
C LYS A 211 4.37 14.62 9.64
N ASP A 212 3.67 13.80 8.89
CA ASP A 212 2.93 14.16 7.68
C ASP A 212 1.82 15.22 7.95
N ALA A 213 1.13 15.13 9.07
CA ALA A 213 0.23 16.16 9.60
C ALA A 213 0.07 16.00 11.11
N SER A 214 -0.62 16.89 11.82
CA SER A 214 -0.91 16.69 13.26
C SER A 214 -1.64 15.39 13.56
N PHE A 215 -2.33 14.83 12.56
CA PHE A 215 -3.14 13.61 12.65
C PHE A 215 -2.61 12.45 11.81
N SER A 216 -1.41 12.58 11.24
CA SER A 216 -0.82 11.60 10.33
C SER A 216 0.68 11.49 10.54
N MET A 217 1.20 10.27 10.66
CA MET A 217 2.63 10.00 10.61
C MET A 217 2.96 8.76 9.80
N VAL A 218 4.11 8.81 9.16
CA VAL A 218 4.76 7.65 8.54
C VAL A 218 5.87 7.17 9.47
N TYR A 219 5.95 5.87 9.68
CA TYR A 219 6.92 5.26 10.61
C TYR A 219 7.33 3.86 10.15
N ILE A 220 8.48 3.39 10.65
CA ILE A 220 8.94 2.02 10.52
C ILE A 220 8.82 1.33 11.89
N GLY A 221 8.01 0.26 11.95
CA GLY A 221 7.74 -0.48 13.19
C GLY A 221 6.63 -1.52 13.07
N LYS A 222 6.27 -2.13 14.20
CA LYS A 222 5.05 -2.95 14.35
C LYS A 222 3.81 -2.06 14.17
N LEU A 223 2.67 -2.66 13.84
CA LEU A 223 1.43 -1.91 13.63
C LEU A 223 0.99 -1.20 14.91
N LEU A 224 0.99 0.13 14.87
CA LEU A 224 0.43 0.97 15.93
C LEU A 224 -1.10 0.91 15.91
N GLY A 225 -1.66 0.73 17.10
CA GLY A 225 -3.06 0.94 17.42
C GLY A 225 -3.23 2.23 18.24
N PHE A 226 -4.40 2.84 18.08
CA PHE A 226 -4.81 4.02 18.81
C PHE A 226 -6.22 3.84 19.38
N LYS A 227 -6.44 4.30 20.61
CA LYS A 227 -7.78 4.38 21.19
C LYS A 227 -7.94 5.61 22.07
N GLY A 228 -8.92 6.45 21.71
CA GLY A 228 -9.43 7.51 22.58
C GLY A 228 -10.50 7.00 23.54
N LYS A 229 -10.51 7.49 24.78
CA LYS A 229 -11.64 7.35 25.72
C LYS A 229 -11.95 8.69 26.39
N LEU A 230 -13.20 8.88 26.78
CA LEU A 230 -13.70 10.09 27.46
C LEU A 230 -14.27 9.76 28.83
N ALA A 231 -14.20 10.67 29.80
CA ALA A 231 -14.88 10.54 31.09
C ALA A 231 -15.34 11.89 31.66
N ALA A 232 -16.26 11.85 32.61
CA ALA A 232 -16.79 13.02 33.29
C ALA A 232 -15.82 13.59 34.34
N ASP A 233 -15.00 12.73 34.95
CA ASP A 233 -14.06 13.08 36.00
C ASP A 233 -12.72 12.34 35.88
N GLU A 234 -11.76 12.74 36.70
CA GLU A 234 -10.38 12.25 36.69
C GLU A 234 -10.29 10.78 37.16
N ALA A 235 -11.10 10.40 38.15
CA ALA A 235 -11.13 9.02 38.64
C ALA A 235 -11.66 8.06 37.57
N GLY A 236 -12.70 8.47 36.85
CA GLY A 236 -13.31 7.72 35.77
C GLY A 236 -12.39 7.55 34.56
N ILE A 237 -11.61 8.58 34.19
CA ILE A 237 -10.65 8.44 33.09
C ILE A 237 -9.48 7.53 33.48
N ALA A 238 -9.00 7.60 34.73
CA ALA A 238 -7.97 6.73 35.26
C ALA A 238 -8.41 5.26 35.28
N ALA A 239 -9.64 4.98 35.73
CA ALA A 239 -10.23 3.63 35.70
C ALA A 239 -10.32 3.11 34.25
N LYS A 240 -10.82 3.91 33.32
CA LYS A 240 -10.93 3.54 31.89
C LYS A 240 -9.58 3.23 31.23
N LEU A 241 -8.52 3.92 31.63
CA LEU A 241 -7.15 3.65 31.19
C LEU A 241 -6.62 2.33 31.78
N ALA A 242 -6.81 2.10 33.08
CA ALA A 242 -6.39 0.87 33.74
C ALA A 242 -7.11 -0.36 33.15
N ASP A 243 -8.43 -0.27 32.95
CA ASP A 243 -9.23 -1.32 32.31
C ASP A 243 -8.75 -1.61 30.89
N TYR A 244 -8.38 -0.57 30.13
CA TYR A 244 -7.90 -0.77 28.77
C TYR A 244 -6.51 -1.41 28.74
N LYS A 245 -5.60 -1.05 29.66
CA LYS A 245 -4.31 -1.75 29.81
C LYS A 245 -4.50 -3.24 30.10
N LYS A 246 -5.47 -3.59 30.95
CA LYS A 246 -5.83 -4.99 31.22
C LYS A 246 -6.35 -5.68 29.96
N PHE A 247 -7.27 -5.04 29.23
CA PHE A 247 -7.76 -5.55 27.95
C PHE A 247 -6.62 -5.79 26.94
N LEU A 248 -5.66 -4.86 26.82
CA LEU A 248 -4.52 -5.03 25.92
C LEU A 248 -3.69 -6.27 26.31
N ALA A 249 -3.38 -6.44 27.60
CA ALA A 249 -2.63 -7.61 28.08
C ALA A 249 -3.37 -8.94 27.81
N GLU A 250 -4.68 -8.99 28.06
CA GLU A 250 -5.53 -10.17 27.80
C GLU A 250 -5.56 -10.54 26.31
N ASN A 251 -5.45 -9.54 25.43
CA ASN A 251 -5.46 -9.71 23.97
C ASN A 251 -4.06 -9.75 23.36
N LYS A 252 -3.00 -9.91 24.18
CA LYS A 252 -1.59 -9.99 23.76
C LYS A 252 -1.10 -8.77 22.97
N LYS A 253 -1.66 -7.60 23.28
CA LYS A 253 -1.25 -6.30 22.70
C LYS A 253 -0.29 -5.59 23.64
N GLU A 254 0.71 -4.95 23.05
CA GLU A 254 1.79 -4.30 23.80
C GLU A 254 1.46 -2.82 24.03
N PHE A 255 1.18 -2.43 25.28
CA PHE A 255 0.96 -1.03 25.63
C PHE A 255 2.24 -0.21 25.43
N ILE A 256 2.13 0.96 24.79
CA ILE A 256 3.26 1.88 24.58
C ILE A 256 3.17 3.02 25.58
N ALA A 257 2.14 3.85 25.43
CA ALA A 257 1.99 5.09 26.20
C ALA A 257 0.53 5.55 26.20
N ALA A 258 0.21 6.47 27.11
CA ALA A 258 -1.07 7.15 27.13
C ALA A 258 -0.92 8.58 27.65
N LYS A 259 -1.78 9.48 27.17
CA LYS A 259 -1.87 10.86 27.63
C LYS A 259 -3.29 11.17 28.08
N THR A 260 -3.44 11.57 29.33
CA THR A 260 -4.72 12.08 29.83
C THR A 260 -4.71 13.60 29.74
N THR A 261 -5.74 14.16 29.11
CA THR A 261 -5.90 15.60 28.93
C THR A 261 -7.26 16.01 29.50
N LYS A 262 -7.28 17.07 30.30
CA LYS A 262 -8.53 17.73 30.69
C LYS A 262 -8.98 18.61 29.52
N LEU A 263 -10.23 18.48 29.11
CA LEU A 263 -10.80 19.24 28.01
C LEU A 263 -10.99 20.69 28.45
N ASP A 264 -10.51 21.61 27.63
CA ASP A 264 -10.70 23.06 27.84
C ASP A 264 -12.18 23.43 27.75
N GLU A 265 -12.88 22.83 26.78
CA GLU A 265 -14.32 22.96 26.59
C GLU A 265 -15.01 21.60 26.82
N PRO A 266 -15.58 21.36 28.02
CA PRO A 266 -16.43 20.20 28.26
C PRO A 266 -17.65 20.18 27.34
N PHE A 267 -18.06 18.99 26.93
CA PHE A 267 -19.26 18.81 26.10
C PHE A 267 -20.20 17.77 26.70
N VAL A 268 -21.48 17.87 26.34
CA VAL A 268 -22.55 17.02 26.89
C VAL A 268 -23.04 16.05 25.82
N VAL A 269 -23.14 14.77 26.18
CA VAL A 269 -23.83 13.75 25.37
C VAL A 269 -24.85 13.06 26.27
N GLY A 270 -26.13 13.24 25.97
CA GLY A 270 -27.22 12.80 26.85
C GLY A 270 -27.15 13.51 28.20
N GLU A 271 -27.08 12.74 29.29
CA GLU A 271 -27.00 13.25 30.66
C GLU A 271 -25.56 13.41 31.18
N THR A 272 -24.55 13.03 30.37
CA THR A 272 -23.14 13.04 30.79
C THR A 272 -22.39 14.23 30.23
N THR A 273 -21.75 15.01 31.10
CA THR A 273 -20.77 16.05 30.71
C THR A 273 -19.36 15.45 30.73
N TYR A 274 -18.70 15.37 29.58
CA TYR A 274 -17.33 14.88 29.45
C TYR A 274 -16.34 16.00 29.69
N ARG A 275 -15.34 15.76 30.54
CA ARG A 275 -14.30 16.74 30.93
C ARG A 275 -12.88 16.24 30.72
N TYR A 276 -12.71 14.94 30.52
CA TYR A 276 -11.40 14.30 30.38
C TYR A 276 -11.38 13.40 29.17
N TYR A 277 -10.22 13.38 28.51
CA TYR A 277 -9.89 12.51 27.40
C TYR A 277 -8.60 11.76 27.71
N VAL A 278 -8.48 10.52 27.24
CA VAL A 278 -7.21 9.78 27.24
C VAL A 278 -6.94 9.22 25.85
N ALA A 279 -5.79 9.57 25.29
CA ALA A 279 -5.20 8.94 24.12
C ALA A 279 -4.37 7.73 24.56
N ILE A 280 -4.60 6.56 23.95
CA ILE A 280 -3.89 5.32 24.29
C ILE A 280 -3.24 4.74 23.03
N TYR A 281 -1.93 4.50 23.09
CA TYR A 281 -1.12 3.93 22.01
C TYR A 281 -0.60 2.55 22.39
N PHE A 282 -0.62 1.62 21.45
CA PHE A 282 -0.21 0.23 21.64
C PHE A 282 0.22 -0.41 20.31
N PHE A 283 0.90 -1.56 20.36
CA PHE A 283 1.09 -2.41 19.18
C PHE A 283 -0.05 -3.44 19.09
N GLN A 284 -0.59 -3.63 17.88
CA GLN A 284 -1.67 -4.57 17.57
C GLN A 284 -1.27 -6.03 17.77
#